data_AF-C5BWW0-F1
#
_entry.id   AF-C5BWW0-F1
#
_cell.length_a   1.000
_cell.length_b   1.000
_cell.length_c   1.000
_cell.angle_alpha   90.00
_cell.angle_beta   90.00
_cell.angle_gamma   90.00
#
_symmetry.space_group_name_H-M   'P 1'
#
loop_
_entity.id
_entity.type
_entity.pdbx_description
1 polymer ?
#
loop_
_entity_poly.entity_id
_entity_poly.type
_entity_poly.pdbx_seq_one_letter_code
_entity_poly.pdbx_strand_id
1 'polypeptide(L)'
;MRDVLSKMRSFETMLLGELFRGEHGKRYPIEVLCSDAQRRLEELEKDDETEVVRLRCGGKERLYGLLRDHVFHVLWWDPEHEVCPSVLRNT
;
A
#
# COMPACT_ATOMS: atom_id res chain seq x y z
N MET A 1 -7.10 18.72 8.42
CA MET A 1 -6.52 17.89 7.35
C MET A 1 -5.16 17.40 7.83
N ARG A 2 -5.03 16.13 8.24
CA ARG A 2 -3.69 15.54 8.41
C ARG A 2 -3.21 15.22 6.99
N ASP A 3 -2.28 16.02 6.52
CA ASP A 3 -1.81 15.98 5.16
C ASP A 3 -1.08 14.66 4.89
N VAL A 4 -1.54 13.86 3.93
CA VAL A 4 -0.88 12.61 3.51
C VAL A 4 0.61 12.84 3.24
N LEU A 5 0.96 14.02 2.73
CA LEU A 5 2.32 14.44 2.45
C LEU A 5 3.17 14.54 3.72
N SER A 6 2.58 14.93 4.85
CA SER A 6 3.29 14.96 6.14
C SER A 6 3.65 13.55 6.60
N LYS A 7 2.83 12.53 6.29
CA LYS A 7 3.17 11.14 6.58
C LYS A 7 4.16 10.55 5.59
N MET A 8 4.04 10.85 4.30
CA MET A 8 5.04 10.46 3.31
C MET A 8 6.43 10.97 3.70
N ARG A 9 6.53 12.26 4.09
CA ARG A 9 7.78 12.83 4.60
C ARG A 9 8.32 12.08 5.82
N SER A 10 7.47 11.62 6.74
CA SER A 10 7.94 10.84 7.89
C SER A 10 8.49 9.47 7.49
N PHE A 11 7.92 8.83 6.47
CA PHE A 11 8.41 7.54 5.97
C PHE A 11 9.77 7.66 5.29
N GLU A 12 10.03 8.78 4.59
CA GLU A 12 11.34 9.05 3.99
C GLU A 12 12.47 9.15 5.01
N THR A 13 12.16 9.48 6.27
CA THR A 13 13.15 9.55 7.36
C THR A 13 13.40 8.22 8.07
N MET A 14 12.65 7.17 7.75
CA MET A 14 12.73 5.86 8.39
C MET A 14 13.49 4.86 7.52
N LEU A 15 14.19 3.92 8.15
CA LEU A 15 14.72 2.76 7.44
C LEU A 15 13.57 1.81 7.06
N LEU A 16 13.70 1.11 5.93
CA LEU A 16 12.71 0.11 5.49
C LEU A 16 12.42 -0.92 6.59
N GLY A 17 13.46 -1.35 7.31
CA GLY A 17 13.32 -2.30 8.41
C GLY A 17 12.47 -1.78 9.58
N GLU A 18 12.38 -0.47 9.79
CA GLU A 18 11.50 0.14 10.80
C GLU A 18 10.08 0.26 10.27
N LEU A 19 9.95 0.65 9.00
CA LEU A 19 8.67 0.80 8.31
C LEU A 19 7.88 -0.51 8.26
N PHE A 20 8.54 -1.64 7.99
CA PHE A 20 7.91 -2.96 7.91
C PHE A 20 7.84 -3.73 9.24
N ARG A 21 8.61 -3.34 10.26
CA ARG A 21 8.47 -3.92 11.61
C ARG A 21 7.26 -3.35 12.36
N GLY A 22 6.91 -2.10 12.08
CA GLY A 22 5.73 -1.45 12.66
C GLY A 22 4.43 -1.80 11.93
N GLU A 23 3.37 -1.07 12.27
CA GLU A 23 2.09 -1.14 11.54
C GLU A 23 2.03 -0.22 10.31
N HIS A 24 3.11 0.49 10.02
CA HIS A 24 3.19 1.49 8.97
C HIS A 24 3.17 0.85 7.58
N GLY A 25 4.07 -0.11 7.33
CA GLY A 25 4.19 -0.81 6.06
C GLY A 25 3.74 -2.26 6.15
N LYS A 26 2.98 -2.74 5.16
CA LYS A 26 2.71 -4.17 4.96
C LYS A 26 2.90 -4.55 3.49
N ARG A 27 3.39 -5.76 3.24
CA ARG A 27 3.44 -6.38 1.92
C ARG A 27 2.21 -7.27 1.74
N TYR A 28 1.63 -7.22 0.56
CA TYR A 28 0.49 -8.04 0.17
C TYR A 28 0.77 -8.68 -1.18
N PRO A 29 0.56 -10.00 -1.33
CA PRO A 29 0.53 -10.62 -2.65
C PRO A 29 -0.54 -9.95 -3.53
N ILE A 30 -0.31 -9.83 -4.84
CA ILE A 30 -1.30 -9.21 -5.74
C ILE A 30 -2.62 -9.98 -5.75
N GLU A 31 -2.55 -11.30 -5.59
CA GLU A 31 -3.70 -12.21 -5.55
C GLU A 31 -4.72 -11.88 -4.45
N VAL A 32 -4.29 -11.21 -3.36
CA VAL A 32 -5.21 -10.84 -2.25
C VAL A 32 -5.87 -9.48 -2.46
N LEU A 33 -5.47 -8.72 -3.48
CA LEU A 33 -6.08 -7.46 -3.84
C LEU A 33 -7.45 -7.70 -4.49
N CYS A 34 -8.33 -6.70 -4.45
CA CYS A 34 -9.59 -6.76 -5.17
C CYS A 34 -9.37 -6.86 -6.69
N SER A 35 -10.36 -7.40 -7.41
CA SER A 35 -10.29 -7.59 -8.87
C SER A 35 -10.02 -6.29 -9.64
N ASP A 36 -10.54 -5.16 -9.15
CA ASP A 36 -10.30 -3.85 -9.77
C ASP A 36 -8.84 -3.41 -9.66
N ALA A 37 -8.19 -3.70 -8.52
CA ALA A 37 -6.78 -3.40 -8.33
C ALA A 37 -5.87 -4.31 -9.16
N GLN A 38 -6.23 -5.60 -9.28
CA GLN A 38 -5.51 -6.55 -10.15
C GLN A 38 -5.60 -6.12 -11.62
N ARG A 39 -6.82 -5.82 -12.11
CA ARG A 39 -7.04 -5.32 -13.48
C ARG A 39 -6.25 -4.04 -13.76
N ARG A 40 -6.20 -3.12 -12.78
CA ARG A 40 -5.41 -1.89 -12.93
C ARG A 40 -3.91 -2.17 -13.05
N LEU A 41 -3.39 -3.20 -12.39
CA LEU A 41 -1.98 -3.59 -12.56
C LEU A 41 -1.72 -4.13 -13.98
N GLU A 42 -2.64 -4.93 -14.52
CA GLU A 42 -2.58 -5.39 -15.92
C GLU A 42 -2.62 -4.21 -16.91
N GLU A 43 -3.54 -3.26 -16.73
CA GLU A 43 -3.65 -2.05 -17.56
C GLU A 43 -2.38 -1.17 -17.51
N LEU A 44 -1.62 -1.24 -16.41
CA LEU A 44 -0.37 -0.53 -16.23
C LEU A 44 0.86 -1.35 -16.67
N GLU A 45 0.66 -2.54 -17.24
CA GLU A 45 1.73 -3.50 -17.60
C GLU A 45 2.64 -3.82 -16.40
N LYS A 46 2.00 -4.08 -15.25
CA LYS A 46 2.62 -4.40 -13.95
C LYS A 46 2.13 -5.73 -13.38
N ASP A 47 1.58 -6.57 -14.24
CA ASP A 47 1.11 -7.93 -13.94
C ASP A 47 2.26 -8.93 -13.70
N ASP A 48 3.50 -8.52 -14.02
CA ASP A 48 4.73 -9.25 -13.72
C ASP A 48 5.18 -9.13 -12.26
N GLU A 49 4.66 -8.15 -11.53
CA GLU A 49 4.91 -8.00 -10.10
C GLU A 49 4.24 -9.13 -9.31
N THR A 50 4.75 -9.41 -8.11
CA THR A 50 4.18 -10.48 -7.25
C THR A 50 3.55 -9.94 -5.98
N GLU A 51 4.01 -8.78 -5.53
CA GLU A 51 3.59 -8.15 -4.29
C GLU A 51 3.48 -6.63 -4.43
N VAL A 52 2.59 -6.06 -3.62
CA VAL A 52 2.47 -4.61 -3.42
C VAL A 52 2.71 -4.26 -1.96
N VAL A 53 3.23 -3.06 -1.74
CA VAL A 53 3.43 -2.50 -0.41
C VAL A 53 2.33 -1.50 -0.12
N ARG A 54 1.72 -1.64 1.06
CA ARG A 54 0.78 -0.70 1.65
C ARG A 54 1.46 0.11 2.75
N LEU A 55 1.31 1.42 2.71
CA LEU A 55 1.68 2.37 3.75
C LEU A 55 0.42 2.95 4.41
N ARG A 56 0.36 2.91 5.74
CA ARG A 56 -0.75 3.48 6.51
C ARG A 56 -0.49 4.96 6.78
N CYS A 57 -1.21 5.84 6.09
CA CYS A 57 -1.07 7.29 6.24
C CYS A 57 -1.98 7.88 7.33
N GLY A 58 -3.01 7.13 7.76
CA GLY A 58 -3.96 7.60 8.77
C GLY A 58 -4.80 6.49 9.38
N GLY A 59 -6.04 6.84 9.74
CA GLY A 59 -7.01 5.89 10.28
C GLY A 59 -7.40 4.85 9.23
N LYS A 60 -8.09 5.29 8.18
CA LYS A 60 -8.48 4.49 7.01
C LYS A 60 -7.60 4.73 5.78
N GLU A 61 -6.85 5.82 5.78
CA GLU A 61 -6.08 6.23 4.62
C GLU A 61 -4.84 5.36 4.41
N ARG A 62 -4.73 4.77 3.21
CA ARG A 62 -3.63 3.90 2.79
C ARG A 62 -3.09 4.35 1.45
N LEU A 63 -1.77 4.31 1.34
CA LEU A 63 -1.06 4.48 0.08
C LEU A 63 -0.53 3.11 -0.32
N TYR A 64 -0.71 2.72 -1.57
CA TYR A 64 -0.12 1.49 -2.06
C TYR A 64 0.81 1.78 -3.24
N GLY A 65 1.77 0.91 -3.39
CA GLY A 65 2.80 1.05 -4.38
C GLY A 65 3.71 -0.16 -4.44
N LEU A 66 4.67 -0.09 -5.35
CA LEU A 66 5.72 -1.07 -5.50
C LEU A 66 6.96 -0.55 -4.79
N LEU A 67 7.59 -1.41 -3.98
CA LEU A 67 8.88 -1.08 -3.40
C LEU A 67 9.98 -1.74 -4.24
N ARG A 68 10.71 -0.92 -5.01
CA ARG A 68 11.86 -1.37 -5.77
C ARG A 68 13.12 -0.84 -5.08
N ASP A 69 13.94 -1.76 -4.58
CA ASP A 69 15.07 -1.47 -3.69
C ASP A 69 14.65 -0.64 -2.46
N HIS A 70 14.84 0.68 -2.54
CA HIS A 70 14.56 1.66 -1.49
C HIS A 70 13.63 2.78 -1.98
N VAL A 71 13.05 2.64 -3.17
CA VAL A 71 12.14 3.61 -3.77
C VAL A 71 10.73 3.05 -3.77
N PHE A 72 9.81 3.78 -3.15
CA PHE A 72 8.39 3.44 -3.14
C PHE A 72 7.69 4.13 -4.31
N HIS A 73 7.32 3.35 -5.32
CA HIS A 73 6.58 3.79 -6.49
C HIS A 73 5.08 3.75 -6.20
N VAL A 74 4.49 4.92 -5.96
CA VAL A 74 3.06 5.06 -5.67
C VAL A 74 2.23 4.58 -6.87
N LEU A 75 1.26 3.70 -6.60
CA LEU A 75 0.29 3.23 -7.59
C LEU A 75 -1.10 3.82 -7.34
N TRP A 76 -1.56 3.81 -6.09
CA TRP A 76 -2.87 4.32 -5.73
C TRP A 76 -2.94 4.91 -4.32
N TRP A 77 -3.80 5.92 -4.19
CA TRP A 77 -4.25 6.47 -2.93
C TRP A 77 -5.62 5.87 -2.60
N ASP A 78 -5.72 5.21 -1.45
CA ASP A 78 -6.91 4.51 -0.98
C ASP A 78 -7.37 5.12 0.36
N PRO A 79 -8.20 6.17 0.33
CA PRO A 79 -8.71 6.81 1.54
C PRO A 79 -9.73 5.92 2.30
N GLU A 80 -10.38 4.97 1.61
CA GLU A 80 -11.54 4.23 2.14
C GLU A 80 -11.29 2.73 2.41
N HIS A 81 -10.14 2.17 2.04
CA HIS A 81 -9.76 0.75 2.16
C HIS A 81 -10.32 -0.20 1.09
N GLU A 82 -10.56 0.27 -0.12
CA GLU A 82 -11.27 -0.52 -1.13
C GLU A 82 -10.36 -1.49 -1.89
N VAL A 83 -9.04 -1.31 -1.81
CA VAL A 83 -8.09 -2.10 -2.61
C VAL A 83 -7.78 -3.46 -1.99
N CYS A 84 -7.75 -3.54 -0.66
CA CYS A 84 -7.62 -4.80 0.08
C CYS A 84 -8.63 -4.80 1.23
N PRO A 85 -9.94 -4.91 0.92
CA PRO A 85 -10.96 -4.90 1.96
C PRO A 85 -10.70 -6.08 2.89
N SER A 86 -10.48 -5.81 4.17
CA SER A 86 -10.35 -6.87 5.15
C SER A 86 -11.70 -7.56 5.25
N VAL A 87 -11.76 -8.85 4.89
CA VAL A 87 -12.94 -9.66 5.14
C VAL A 87 -13.11 -9.70 6.66
N LEU A 88 -14.07 -8.94 7.19
CA LEU A 88 -14.49 -9.08 8.57
C LEU A 88 -14.98 -10.52 8.71
N ARG A 89 -14.19 -11.38 9.36
CA ARG A 89 -14.70 -12.66 9.87
C ARG A 89 -15.69 -12.30 10.98
N ASN A 90 -16.97 -12.18 10.63
CA ASN A 90 -18.03 -12.17 11.62
C ASN A 90 -17.96 -13.49 12.39
N THR A 91 -17.81 -13.37 13.71
CA THR A 91 -18.11 -14.41 14.70
C THR A 91 -19.60 -14.44 14.94
#